data_AF-A0A978V0D2-F1
#
_entry.id   AF-A0A978V0D2-F1
#
_cell.length_a   1.000
_cell.length_b   1.000
_cell.length_c   1.000
_cell.angle_alpha   90.00
_cell.angle_beta   90.00
_cell.angle_gamma   90.00
#
_symmetry.space_group_name_H-M   'P 1'
#
loop_
_entity.id
_entity.type
_entity.pdbx_description
1 polymer ?
#
loop_
_entity_poly.entity_id
_entity_poly.type
_entity_poly.pdbx_seq_one_letter_code
_entity_poly.pdbx_strand_id
1 'polypeptide(L)'
;MADSPPVLLCHSYLPPCEGAYILATTKSGILLCATFRYRRNPTYYVSKPTTKQWEVIPNPKEKYSHCQAFAMVVLRSTPLHYKIVQFSPIDQNKFKYE
;
A
#
# COMPACT_ATOMS: atom_id res chain seq x y z
N MET A 1 4.81 -30.51 -4.00
CA MET A 1 3.64 -29.60 -3.94
C MET A 1 3.65 -29.00 -2.55
N ALA A 2 4.31 -27.85 -2.37
CA ALA A 2 4.40 -27.21 -1.07
C ALA A 2 3.35 -26.10 -1.04
N ASP A 3 2.25 -26.35 -0.34
CA ASP A 3 1.33 -25.29 0.06
C ASP A 3 2.10 -24.32 0.94
N SER A 4 2.28 -23.11 0.43
CA SER A 4 2.87 -22.00 1.16
C SER A 4 2.00 -21.75 2.40
N PRO A 5 2.57 -21.71 3.63
CA PRO A 5 1.75 -21.53 4.82
C PRO A 5 1.03 -20.18 4.74
N PRO A 6 -0.22 -20.09 5.25
CA PRO A 6 -0.94 -18.83 5.33
C PRO A 6 -0.08 -17.89 6.15
N VAL A 7 0.36 -16.80 5.53
CA VAL A 7 1.05 -15.69 6.21
C VAL A 7 0.17 -15.31 7.39
N LEU A 8 0.63 -15.64 8.60
CA LEU A 8 -0.07 -15.36 9.85
C LEU A 8 -0.37 -13.86 9.90
N LEU A 9 -1.62 -13.52 9.57
CA LEU A 9 -2.20 -12.18 9.67
C LEU A 9 -2.22 -11.82 11.15
N CYS A 10 -1.17 -11.16 11.59
CA CYS A 10 -1.05 -10.73 12.97
C CYS A 10 -2.04 -9.58 13.22
N HIS A 11 -3.22 -9.94 13.75
CA HIS A 11 -4.37 -9.07 14.02
C HIS A 11 -4.06 -7.86 14.91
N SER A 12 -2.90 -7.81 15.57
CA SER A 12 -2.49 -6.77 16.52
C SER A 12 -1.61 -5.66 15.94
N TYR A 13 -1.20 -5.77 14.67
CA TYR A 13 -0.19 -4.90 14.04
C TYR A 13 -0.70 -4.12 12.83
N LEU A 14 -1.94 -4.37 12.41
CA LEU A 14 -2.60 -3.60 11.37
C LEU A 14 -3.09 -2.26 11.96
N PRO A 15 -3.16 -1.19 11.15
CA PRO A 15 -3.76 0.08 11.58
C PRO A 15 -5.14 -0.18 12.22
N PRO A 16 -5.59 0.65 13.17
CA PRO A 16 -6.79 0.42 14.00
C PRO A 16 -8.11 0.33 13.22
N CYS A 17 -8.06 0.39 11.89
CA CYS A 17 -9.20 0.27 11.01
C CYS A 17 -9.40 -1.19 10.61
N GLU A 18 -10.46 -1.78 11.12
CA GLU A 18 -11.03 -3.04 10.66
C GLU A 18 -11.19 -3.02 9.12
N GLY A 19 -10.68 -4.05 8.44
CA GLY A 19 -10.71 -4.15 6.97
C GLY A 19 -9.58 -3.41 6.23
N ALA A 20 -8.43 -3.17 6.87
CA ALA A 20 -7.25 -2.66 6.19
C ALA A 20 -6.51 -3.75 5.40
N TYR A 21 -6.08 -3.40 4.18
CA TYR A 21 -5.30 -4.25 3.28
C TYR A 21 -3.84 -3.79 3.27
N ILE A 22 -2.90 -4.72 3.24
CA ILE A 22 -1.48 -4.42 3.02
C ILE A 22 -1.23 -4.34 1.51
N LEU A 23 -0.75 -3.20 1.04
CA LEU A 23 -0.46 -2.94 -0.37
C LEU A 23 1.02 -3.15 -0.72
N ALA A 24 1.92 -2.83 0.21
CA ALA A 24 3.35 -3.05 0.06
C ALA A 24 4.03 -3.22 1.42
N THR A 25 5.13 -3.96 1.44
CA THR A 25 5.97 -4.13 2.62
C THR A 25 7.40 -3.76 2.30
N THR A 26 8.14 -3.31 3.32
CA THR A 26 9.55 -2.93 3.19
C THR A 26 10.39 -3.76 4.15
N LYS A 27 11.66 -3.98 3.80
CA LYS A 27 12.59 -4.74 4.67
C LYS A 27 12.79 -4.11 6.05
N SER A 28 12.55 -2.80 6.18
CA SER A 28 12.61 -2.06 7.44
C SER A 28 11.35 -2.21 8.30
N GLY A 29 10.39 -3.04 7.88
CA GLY A 29 9.16 -3.29 8.64
C GLY A 29 8.15 -2.15 8.57
N ILE A 30 8.26 -1.26 7.58
CA ILE A 30 7.23 -0.26 7.26
C ILE A 30 6.25 -0.85 6.26
N LEU A 31 4.96 -0.68 6.51
CA LEU A 31 3.88 -1.17 5.66
C LEU A 31 3.13 -0.01 5.02
N LEU A 32 2.77 -0.17 3.76
CA LEU A 32 1.75 0.64 3.10
C LEU A 32 0.42 -0.11 3.18
N CYS A 33 -0.61 0.54 3.70
CA CYS A 33 -1.93 -0.03 3.89
C CYS A 33 -3.02 0.84 3.26
N ALA A 34 -4.17 0.24 2.93
CA ALA A 34 -5.36 0.98 2.52
C ALA A 34 -6.64 0.39 3.10
N THR A 35 -7.63 1.25 3.31
CA THR A 35 -9.01 0.82 3.61
C THR A 35 -9.91 1.19 2.43
N PHE A 36 -10.71 0.22 2.00
CA PHE A 36 -11.70 0.42 0.94
C PHE A 36 -13.08 0.44 1.58
N ARG A 37 -13.78 1.57 1.48
CA ARG A 37 -15.17 1.70 1.94
C ARG A 37 -16.08 1.91 0.74
N TYR A 38 -17.23 1.27 0.75
CA TYR A 38 -18.22 1.40 -0.33
C TYR A 38 -18.53 2.87 -0.60
N ARG A 39 -18.48 3.28 -1.87
CA ARG A 39 -18.75 4.65 -2.36
C ARG A 39 -17.84 5.75 -1.79
N ARG A 40 -16.68 5.41 -1.22
CA ARG A 40 -15.70 6.40 -0.74
C ARG A 40 -14.34 6.14 -1.36
N ASN A 41 -13.57 7.21 -1.48
CA ASN A 41 -12.18 7.11 -1.90
C ASN A 41 -11.40 6.26 -0.89
N PRO A 42 -10.48 5.40 -1.36
CA PRO A 42 -9.62 4.64 -0.47
C PRO A 42 -8.81 5.59 0.41
N THR A 43 -8.67 5.22 1.68
CA THR A 43 -7.78 5.93 2.61
C THR A 43 -6.50 5.12 2.73
N TYR A 44 -5.36 5.79 2.57
CA TYR A 44 -4.05 5.15 2.59
C TYR A 44 -3.30 5.54 3.86
N TYR A 45 -2.49 4.61 4.35
CA TYR A 45 -1.75 4.78 5.59
C TYR A 45 -0.35 4.19 5.44
N VAL A 46 0.63 4.84 6.06
CA VAL A 46 1.93 4.23 6.33
C VAL A 46 1.95 3.81 7.78
N SER A 47 2.29 2.56 8.05
CA SER A 47 2.35 2.03 9.41
C SER A 47 3.71 1.43 9.72
N LYS A 48 4.16 1.64 10.96
CA LYS A 48 5.30 0.99 11.58
C LYS A 48 4.77 0.13 12.72
N PRO A 49 4.49 -1.15 12.48
CA PRO A 49 3.78 -1.96 13.46
C PRO A 49 4.57 -2.19 14.75
N THR A 50 5.90 -2.27 14.65
CA THR A 50 6.80 -2.46 15.79
C THR A 50 6.70 -1.31 16.80
N THR A 51 6.36 -0.10 16.36
CA THR A 51 6.16 1.06 17.24
C THR A 51 4.70 1.46 17.39
N LYS A 52 3.76 0.71 16.79
CA LYS A 52 2.33 1.05 16.71
C LYS A 52 2.06 2.46 16.16
N GLN A 53 2.99 2.99 15.38
CA GLN A 53 2.84 4.30 14.75
C GLN A 53 2.21 4.11 13.38
N TRP A 54 1.31 5.02 13.03
CA TRP A 54 0.72 5.07 11.70
C TRP A 54 0.38 6.52 11.38
N GLU A 55 0.40 6.84 10.10
CA GLU A 55 0.00 8.14 9.57
C GLU A 55 -0.91 7.96 8.36
N VAL A 56 -1.91 8.82 8.25
CA VAL A 56 -2.73 8.93 7.03
C VAL A 56 -1.92 9.67 5.99
N ILE A 57 -1.79 9.09 4.81
CA ILE A 57 -1.14 9.76 3.69
C ILE A 57 -2.21 10.29 2.73
N PRO A 58 -1.94 11.39 2.02
CA PRO A 58 -2.81 11.82 0.93
C PRO A 58 -2.95 10.68 -0.07
N ASN A 59 -4.16 10.55 -0.65
CA ASN A 59 -4.40 9.59 -1.71
C ASN A 59 -3.31 9.78 -2.80
N PRO A 60 -2.47 8.76 -3.09
CA PRO A 60 -1.55 8.79 -4.21
C PRO A 60 -2.41 8.91 -5.48
N LYS A 61 -2.61 10.16 -5.91
CA LYS A 61 -3.57 10.52 -6.95
C LYS A 61 -3.25 9.72 -8.21
N GLU A 62 -4.21 8.92 -8.62
CA GLU A 62 -4.17 8.30 -9.93
C GLU A 62 -5.17 9.04 -10.84
N LYS A 63 -4.68 9.59 -11.95
CA LYS A 63 -5.53 10.00 -13.09
C LYS A 63 -6.18 8.79 -13.77
N TYR A 64 -5.74 7.58 -13.43
CA TYR A 64 -6.16 6.31 -14.00
C TYR A 64 -6.87 5.52 -12.91
N SER A 65 -8.07 5.06 -13.16
CA SER A 65 -8.94 4.40 -12.17
C SER A 65 -8.52 2.97 -11.80
N HIS A 66 -7.38 2.49 -12.29
CA HIS A 66 -6.99 1.09 -12.23
C HIS A 66 -5.54 0.94 -11.76
N CYS A 67 -5.28 1.07 -10.47
CA CYS A 67 -3.99 0.62 -9.91
C CYS A 67 -3.94 -0.91 -9.88
N GLN A 68 -2.85 -1.51 -10.35
CA GLN A 68 -2.65 -2.96 -10.29
C GLN A 68 -1.75 -3.37 -9.11
N ALA A 69 -0.73 -2.56 -8.79
CA ALA A 69 0.22 -2.88 -7.73
C ALA A 69 0.84 -1.63 -7.10
N PHE A 70 1.34 -1.79 -5.87
CA PHE A 70 2.11 -0.78 -5.17
C PHE A 70 3.48 -1.32 -4.78
N ALA A 71 4.48 -0.45 -4.79
CA ALA A 71 5.77 -0.69 -4.17
C ALA A 71 6.13 0.48 -3.26
N MET A 72 6.98 0.20 -2.27
CA MET A 72 7.47 1.19 -1.33
C MET A 72 8.96 0.97 -1.09
N VAL A 73 9.71 2.06 -1.01
CA VAL A 73 11.12 2.04 -0.63
C VAL A 73 11.36 3.04 0.50
N VAL A 74 12.03 2.58 1.56
CA VAL A 74 12.47 3.46 2.66
C VAL A 74 13.87 3.96 2.32
N LEU A 75 14.03 5.28 2.26
CA LEU A 75 15.28 5.96 1.97
C LEU A 75 16.06 6.30 3.24
N ARG A 76 15.34 6.61 4.33
CA ARG A 76 15.90 6.97 5.64
C ARG A 76 14.88 6.64 6.73
N SER A 77 15.35 6.22 7.90
CA SER A 77 14.49 5.86 9.05
C SER A 77 14.22 7.01 10.02
N THR A 78 15.15 7.96 10.15
CA THR A 78 15.10 9.05 11.15
C THR A 78 15.63 10.37 10.56
N PRO A 79 14.73 11.32 10.20
CA PRO A 79 13.27 11.15 10.09
C PRO A 79 12.91 10.16 8.98
N LEU A 80 11.72 9.56 9.08
CA LEU A 80 11.26 8.54 8.15
C LEU A 80 11.02 9.18 6.77
N HIS A 81 11.86 8.83 5.78
CA HIS A 81 11.69 9.22 4.38
C HIS A 81 11.48 7.98 3.53
N TYR A 82 10.42 7.98 2.74
CA TYR A 82 10.08 6.89 1.83
C TYR A 82 9.57 7.42 0.49
N LYS A 83 9.54 6.54 -0.50
CA LYS A 83 8.83 6.74 -1.77
C LYS A 83 7.84 5.61 -1.97
N ILE A 84 6.67 5.96 -2.48
CA ILE A 84 5.64 5.01 -2.92
C ILE A 84 5.59 5.07 -4.44
N VAL A 85 5.60 3.90 -5.07
CA VAL A 85 5.47 3.74 -6.51
C VAL A 85 4.19 3.00 -6.78
N GLN A 86 3.40 3.53 -7.70
CA GLN A 86 2.13 2.98 -8.13
C GLN A 86 2.27 2.44 -9.55
N PHE A 87 1.81 1.23 -9.79
CA PHE A 87 1.81 0.60 -11.10
C PHE A 87 0.37 0.54 -11.63
N SER A 88 0.08 1.35 -12.63
CA SER A 88 -1.14 1.26 -13.42
C SER A 88 -0.87 0.45 -14.70
N PRO A 89 -1.84 -0.34 -15.18
CA PRO A 89 -1.78 -0.87 -16.52
C PRO A 89 -1.78 0.29 -17.50
N ILE A 90 -0.91 0.20 -18.49
CA ILE A 90 -0.95 1.07 -19.65
C ILE A 90 -2.28 0.79 -20.35
N ASP A 91 -3.07 1.83 -20.60
CA ASP A 91 -4.24 1.71 -21.46
C ASP A 91 -3.74 1.35 -22.88
N GLN A 92 -3.84 0.08 -23.26
CA GLN A 92 -3.35 -0.42 -24.56
C GLN A 92 -4.05 0.23 -25.75
N ASN A 93 -5.20 0.88 -25.53
CA ASN A 93 -5.85 1.67 -26.56
C ASN A 93 -5.09 2.95 -26.91
N LYS A 94 -4.08 3.36 -26.12
CA LYS A 94 -3.33 4.61 -26.37
C LYS A 94 -2.23 4.55 -27.43
N PHE A 95 -1.87 3.35 -27.87
CA PHE A 95 -0.79 3.09 -28.83
C PHE A 95 -1.29 2.56 -30.17
N LYS A 96 -2.61 2.57 -30.42
CA LYS A 96 -3.23 2.05 -31.66
C LYS A 96 -3.52 3.12 -32.71
N TYR A 97 -3.07 4.35 -32.51
CA TYR A 97 -3.33 5.48 -33.42
C TYR A 97 -2.08 6.29 -33.79
N GLU A 98 -0.93 5.62 -33.86
CA GLU A 98 0.25 6.13 -34.58
C GLU A 98 0.52 5.29 -35.83
#